data_AF-A0A176YEE1-F1
#
_entry.id   AF-A0A176YEE1-F1
#
_cell.length_a   1.000
_cell.length_b   1.000
_cell.length_c   1.000
_cell.angle_alpha   90.00
_cell.angle_beta   90.00
_cell.angle_gamma   90.00
#
_symmetry.space_group_name_H-M   'P 1'
#
loop_
_entity.id
_entity.type
_entity.pdbx_description
1 polymer ?
#
loop_
_entity_poly.entity_id
_entity_poly.type
_entity_poly.pdbx_seq_one_letter_code
_entity_poly.pdbx_strand_id
1 'polypeptide(L)' 'MLPQFGTAARKNLNKGLNRDVGGAAPEKASVDAAWLVLEAANDLGDQAAVDACRRVIDAELNGTAAGRSDLDLVLGYFR' A
#
# COMPACT_ATOMS: atom_id res chain seq x y z
N MET A 1 -25.79 24.00 6.28
CA MET A 1 -25.83 22.62 5.76
C MET A 1 -24.70 22.50 4.75
N LEU A 2 -23.53 22.03 5.20
CA LEU A 2 -22.35 21.73 4.37
C LEU A 2 -21.91 20.30 4.73
N PRO A 3 -21.67 19.40 3.77
CA PRO A 3 -21.16 18.07 4.07
C PRO A 3 -19.70 18.18 4.53
N GLN A 4 -19.42 17.59 5.68
CA GLN A 4 -18.08 17.45 6.23
C GLN A 4 -17.40 16.29 5.49
N PHE A 5 -16.58 16.60 4.48
CA PHE A 5 -15.62 15.61 3.98
C PHE A 5 -14.58 15.41 5.10
N GLY A 6 -14.57 14.19 5.64
CA GLY A 6 -13.80 13.82 6.82
C GLY A 6 -12.30 13.92 6.59
N THR A 7 -11.68 14.96 7.15
CA THR A 7 -10.25 15.02 7.42
C THR A 7 -9.93 14.15 8.63
N ALA A 8 -10.03 12.83 8.48
CA ALA A 8 -9.45 11.89 9.45
C ALA A 8 -7.93 11.82 9.20
N ALA A 9 -7.23 12.85 9.66
CA ALA A 9 -5.78 12.92 9.60
C ALA A 9 -5.15 11.79 10.43
N ARG A 10 -4.61 10.80 9.71
CA ARG A 10 -3.31 10.14 9.93
C ARG A 10 -2.92 9.97 11.41
N LYS A 11 -3.49 8.98 12.09
CA LYS A 11 -2.97 8.51 13.38
C LYS A 11 -2.02 7.31 13.16
N ASN A 12 -0.72 7.61 13.14
CA ASN A 12 0.36 6.70 13.56
C ASN A 12 0.66 5.44 12.72
N LEU A 13 0.98 5.58 11.42
CA LEU A 13 1.69 4.52 10.66
C LEU A 13 3.20 4.77 10.49
N ASN A 14 3.72 5.91 10.96
CA ASN A 14 5.08 6.36 10.64
C ASN A 14 6.18 5.92 11.65
N LYS A 15 5.85 5.13 12.69
CA LYS A 15 6.83 4.75 13.74
C LYS A 15 7.50 3.38 13.49
N GLY A 16 7.25 2.76 12.34
CA GLY A 16 7.80 1.45 11.97
C GLY A 16 8.70 1.43 10.73
N LEU A 17 8.66 2.45 9.88
CA LEU A 17 9.22 2.42 8.51
C LEU A 17 10.76 2.52 8.44
N ASN A 18 11.45 2.45 9.58
CA ASN A 18 12.90 2.43 9.64
C ASN A 18 13.37 1.39 10.66
N ARG A 19 12.98 0.12 10.45
CA ARG A 19 13.68 -1.01 11.03
C ARG A 19 13.94 -2.04 9.94
N ASP A 20 15.18 -2.02 9.49
CA ASP A 20 15.90 -3.18 8.98
C ASP A 20 15.37 -3.74 7.65
N VAL A 21 15.84 -3.16 6.54
CA VAL A 21 15.94 -3.85 5.24
C VAL A 21 16.94 -5.00 5.43
N GLY A 22 16.47 -6.09 6.02
CA GLY A 22 17.30 -7.21 6.45
C GLY A 22 16.43 -8.44 6.69
N GLY A 23 15.88 -9.00 5.61
CA GLY A 23 15.23 -10.32 5.64
C GLY A 23 13.74 -10.33 5.96
N ALA A 24 12.98 -9.37 5.43
CA ALA A 24 11.52 -9.46 5.44
C ALA A 24 11.06 -10.49 4.38
N ALA A 25 10.14 -11.37 4.76
CA ALA A 25 9.47 -12.28 3.81
C ALA A 25 8.96 -11.46 2.60
N PRO A 26 9.01 -12.01 1.37
CA PRO A 26 8.65 -11.27 0.15
C PRO A 26 7.26 -10.62 0.24
N GLU A 27 6.35 -11.19 1.02
CA GLU A 27 5.03 -10.65 1.35
C GLU A 27 5.10 -9.31 2.09
N LYS A 28 5.97 -9.17 3.10
CA LYS A 28 6.13 -7.92 3.87
C LYS A 28 6.78 -6.82 3.03
N ALA A 29 7.79 -7.16 2.23
CA ALA A 29 8.40 -6.22 1.30
C ALA A 29 7.39 -5.71 0.26
N SER A 30 6.46 -6.57 -0.17
CA SER A 30 5.41 -6.19 -1.13
C SER A 30 4.37 -5.26 -0.53
N VAL A 31 4.06 -5.37 0.76
CA VAL A 31 3.12 -4.49 1.45
C VAL A 31 3.74 -3.12 1.70
N ASP A 32 5.01 -3.07 2.10
CA ASP A 32 5.75 -1.80 2.24
C ASP A 32 5.82 -1.07 0.88
N ALA A 33 6.07 -1.80 -0.21
CA ALA A 33 5.99 -1.25 -1.56
C ALA A 33 4.57 -0.77 -1.91
N ALA A 34 3.52 -1.52 -1.55
CA ALA A 34 2.13 -1.14 -1.81
C ALA A 34 1.74 0.18 -1.14
N TRP A 35 2.24 0.48 0.06
CA TRP A 35 2.00 1.77 0.72
C TRP A 35 2.64 2.94 -0.03
N LEU A 36 3.87 2.77 -0.53
CA LEU A 36 4.58 3.78 -1.31
C LEU A 36 3.90 4.00 -2.68
N VAL A 37 3.56 2.92 -3.38
CA VAL A 37 2.88 2.97 -4.67
C VAL A 37 1.48 3.57 -4.53
N LEU A 38 0.75 3.24 -3.45
CA LEU A 38 -0.57 3.82 -3.20
C LEU A 38 -0.52 5.34 -3.11
N GLU A 39 0.48 5.92 -2.45
CA GLU A 39 0.64 7.38 -2.38
C GLU A 39 0.91 7.96 -3.77
N ALA A 40 1.89 7.42 -4.50
CA ALA A 40 2.21 7.89 -5.85
C ALA A 40 1.05 7.74 -6.85
N ALA A 41 0.30 6.64 -6.76
CA ALA A 41 -0.86 6.38 -7.62
C ALA A 41 -2.02 7.33 -7.29
N ASN A 42 -2.22 7.70 -6.02
CA ASN A 42 -3.20 8.72 -5.65
C ASN A 42 -2.81 10.11 -6.16
N ASP A 43 -1.52 10.46 -6.11
CA ASP A 43 -1.01 11.74 -6.63
C ASP A 43 -1.15 11.83 -8.16
N LEU A 44 -0.94 10.71 -8.87
CA LEU A 44 -1.07 10.62 -10.32
C LEU A 44 -2.54 10.47 -10.79
N GLY A 45 -3.42 9.99 -9.93
CA GLY A 45 -4.81 9.65 -10.26
C GLY A 45 -4.99 8.26 -10.88
N ASP A 46 -3.99 7.38 -10.82
CA ASP A 46 -4.06 6.00 -11.33
C ASP A 46 -4.91 5.11 -10.40
N GLN A 47 -6.20 5.05 -10.69
CA GLN A 47 -7.15 4.24 -9.89
C GLN A 47 -6.89 2.73 -9.99
N ALA A 48 -6.31 2.25 -11.10
CA ALA A 48 -6.04 0.84 -11.28
C ALA A 48 -4.91 0.37 -10.34
N ALA A 49 -3.85 1.18 -10.23
CA ALA A 49 -2.78 0.95 -9.27
C ALA A 49 -3.26 1.12 -7.82
N VAL A 50 -4.09 2.13 -7.53
CA VAL A 50 -4.69 2.32 -6.20
C VAL A 50 -5.48 1.08 -5.74
N ASP A 51 -6.29 0.49 -6.62
CA ASP A 51 -7.08 -0.70 -6.30
C ASP A 51 -6.20 -1.94 -6.08
N ALA A 52 -5.15 -2.11 -6.89
CA ALA A 52 -4.18 -3.19 -6.71
C ALA A 52 -3.44 -3.07 -5.37
N CYS A 53 -2.93 -1.89 -5.03
CA CYS A 53 -2.28 -1.63 -3.74
C CYS A 53 -3.20 -1.93 -2.56
N ARG A 54 -4.46 -1.49 -2.64
CA ARG A 54 -5.46 -1.78 -1.60
C ARG A 54 -5.69 -3.27 -1.40
N ARG A 55 -5.74 -4.06 -2.47
CA ARG A 55 -5.87 -5.53 -2.38
C ARG A 55 -4.66 -6.19 -1.74
N VAL A 56 -3.44 -5.73 -2.06
CA VAL A 56 -2.21 -6.25 -1.45
C VAL A 56 -2.18 -5.97 0.05
N ILE A 57 -2.52 -4.74 0.45
CA ILE A 57 -2.58 -4.33 1.86
C ILE A 57 -3.69 -5.08 2.60
N ASP A 58 -4.89 -5.16 2.02
CA ASP A 58 -6.02 -5.88 2.62
C ASP A 58 -5.71 -7.38 2.81
N ALA A 59 -5.05 -8.00 1.83
CA ALA A 59 -4.63 -9.40 1.94
C ALA A 59 -3.71 -9.62 3.15
N GLU A 60 -2.67 -8.79 3.33
CA GLU A 60 -1.76 -8.87 4.49
C GLU A 60 -2.49 -8.59 5.80
N LEU A 61 -3.36 -7.58 5.84
CA LEU A 61 -4.15 -7.25 7.04
C LEU A 61 -5.09 -8.40 7.45
N ASN A 62 -5.60 -9.14 6.47
CA ASN A 62 -6.41 -10.35 6.68
C ASN A 62 -5.57 -11.62 6.90
N GLY A 63 -4.23 -11.54 6.85
CA GLY A 63 -3.34 -12.69 6.99
C GLY A 63 -3.41 -13.67 5.81
N THR A 64 -3.81 -13.19 4.64
CA THR A 64 -3.94 -13.94 3.38
C THR A 64 -2.89 -13.50 2.37
N ALA A 65 -2.60 -14.35 1.38
CA ALA A 65 -1.67 -14.01 0.32
C ALA A 65 -2.34 -13.12 -0.74
N ALA A 66 -1.70 -12.01 -1.09
CA ALA A 66 -2.15 -11.15 -2.17
C ALA A 66 -2.06 -11.85 -3.54
N GLY A 67 -2.92 -11.42 -4.47
CA GLY A 67 -2.90 -11.92 -5.84
C GLY A 67 -1.56 -11.68 -6.52
N ARG A 68 -1.04 -12.69 -7.24
CA ARG A 68 0.25 -12.59 -7.95
C ARG A 68 0.28 -11.41 -8.93
N SER A 69 -0.84 -11.14 -9.60
CA SER A 69 -0.98 -10.01 -10.52
C SER A 69 -0.94 -8.65 -9.81
N ASP A 70 -1.57 -8.54 -8.64
CA ASP A 70 -1.55 -7.30 -7.85
C ASP A 70 -0.13 -7.05 -7.29
N LEU A 71 0.55 -8.12 -6.85
CA LEU A 71 1.95 -8.05 -6.40
C LEU A 71 2.91 -7.63 -7.52
N ASP A 72 2.77 -8.19 -8.72
CA ASP A 72 3.63 -7.84 -9.86
C ASP A 72 3.45 -6.38 -10.28
N LEU A 73 2.20 -5.89 -10.26
CA LEU A 73 1.88 -4.49 -10.53
C LEU A 73 2.54 -3.56 -9.49
N VAL A 74 2.38 -3.86 -8.19
CA VAL A 74 2.98 -3.06 -7.11
C VAL A 74 4.51 -3.07 -7.17
N LEU A 75 5.12 -4.25 -7.35
CA LEU A 75 6.58 -4.39 -7.40
C LEU A 75 7.17 -3.80 -8.70
N GLY A 76 6.38 -3.74 -9.77
CA GLY A 76 6.77 -3.19 -11.06
C GLY A 76 6.47 -1.71 -11.27
N TYR A 77 5.69 -1.06 -10.39
CA TYR A 77 5.14 0.27 -10.63
C TYR A 77 6.19 1.37 -10.85
N PHE A 78 7.33 1.29 -10.15
CA PHE A 78 8.44 2.27 -10.27
C PHE A 78 9.61 1.77 -11.13
N ARG A 79 9.46 0.63 -11.81
CA ARG A 79 10.53 0.02 -12.61
C ARG A 79 10.59 0.58 -14.02
#